data_AF-A0A0S3S5T7-F1
#
_entry.id   AF-A0A0S3S5T7-F1
#
_cell.length_a   1.000
_cell.length_b   1.000
_cell.length_c   1.000
_cell.angle_alpha   90.00
_cell.angle_beta   90.00
_cell.angle_gamma   90.00
#
_symmetry.space_group_name_H-M   'P 1'
#
loop_
_entity.id
_entity.type
_entity.pdbx_description
1 polymer ?
#
loop_
_entity_poly.entity_id
_entity_poly.type
_entity_poly.pdbx_seq_one_letter_code
_entity_poly.pdbx_strand_id
1 'polypeptide(L)'
;MSCSGGSLGYGGATCLSNVHHTKKVQQQSLRSSLIGRKSGGVMKCWRGKNGNNSKSWKRVGVVQCRGIGDFVGGDLIWLDIDRWLSDVEEHKALAIYPPHEGGYEGRYLSRLIRQGYYFLDLSARGLGDPETTLTKIHPVCPAHVGKQPIARWYYPPEVDFRLESLPPNAKGLVVWILEAKVLSKAELQFLALLPTLRPNVRVIAECGNWRKFMWKPLKEIAGLTSSEEA
;
A
#
# COMPACT_ATOMS: atom_id res chain seq x y z
N MET A 1 -19.83 17.77 55.35
CA MET A 1 -18.45 17.61 55.86
C MET A 1 -17.52 18.17 54.81
N SER A 2 -16.89 19.29 55.14
CA SER A 2 -16.01 20.08 54.28
C SER A 2 -14.55 19.66 54.44
N CYS A 3 -13.82 19.55 53.33
CA CYS A 3 -12.36 19.70 53.18
C CYS A 3 -12.17 20.10 51.69
N SER A 4 -11.71 21.27 51.21
CA SER A 4 -10.65 22.23 51.57
C SER A 4 -9.22 21.74 51.34
N GLY A 5 -8.51 22.38 50.40
CA GLY A 5 -7.05 22.43 50.25
C GLY A 5 -6.49 21.49 49.17
N GLY A 6 -5.63 21.90 48.21
CA GLY A 6 -4.89 23.13 48.06
C GLY A 6 -4.33 23.29 46.65
N SER A 7 -4.22 24.55 46.25
CA SER A 7 -3.57 25.06 45.03
C SER A 7 -2.07 25.18 45.26
N LEU A 8 -1.26 24.72 44.30
CA LEU A 8 0.12 25.16 44.12
C LEU A 8 0.30 25.58 42.67
N GLY A 9 0.25 26.89 42.46
CA GLY A 9 0.73 27.54 41.26
C GLY A 9 2.24 27.74 41.32
N TYR A 10 2.86 27.69 40.15
CA TYR A 10 4.13 28.35 39.88
C TYR A 10 3.93 29.26 38.66
N GLY A 11 4.01 30.57 38.87
CA GLY A 11 4.32 31.55 37.81
C GLY A 11 5.74 31.30 37.30
N GLY A 12 6.18 31.77 36.14
CA GLY A 12 5.82 32.94 35.36
C GLY A 12 7.12 33.68 35.02
N ALA A 13 7.46 33.82 33.74
CA ALA A 13 8.44 34.76 33.17
C ALA A 13 8.39 34.61 31.62
N THR A 14 7.69 35.48 30.88
CA THR A 14 8.18 36.72 30.24
C THR A 14 9.20 36.53 29.10
N CYS A 15 8.71 36.81 27.89
CA CYS A 15 9.35 37.46 26.73
C CYS A 15 10.85 37.28 26.43
N LEU A 16 11.20 36.97 25.17
CA LEU A 16 11.95 37.88 24.29
C LEU A 16 12.18 37.34 22.86
N SER A 17 11.85 38.21 21.90
CA SER A 17 12.49 38.50 20.61
C SER A 17 12.59 37.45 19.48
N ASN A 18 11.89 37.82 18.39
CA ASN A 18 12.18 37.58 16.97
C ASN A 18 13.67 37.69 16.60
N VAL A 19 14.14 36.80 15.71
CA VAL A 19 15.08 37.17 14.64
C VAL A 19 14.69 36.40 13.37
N HIS A 20 14.12 37.13 12.41
CA HIS A 20 14.01 36.72 11.01
C HIS A 20 15.40 36.79 10.36
N HIS A 21 15.80 35.75 9.64
CA HIS A 21 16.92 35.84 8.71
C HIS A 21 16.50 35.38 7.32
N THR A 22 15.95 36.33 6.55
CA THR A 22 15.78 36.25 5.11
C THR A 22 17.09 36.68 4.44
N LYS A 23 17.78 35.76 3.77
CA LYS A 23 18.86 36.12 2.83
C LYS A 23 18.31 36.04 1.40
N LYS A 24 18.06 37.22 0.82
CA LYS A 24 17.91 37.41 -0.63
C LYS A 24 19.28 37.27 -1.28
N VAL A 25 19.41 36.37 -2.24
CA VAL A 25 20.54 36.34 -3.18
C VAL A 25 20.03 36.89 -4.51
N GLN A 26 20.57 38.04 -4.88
CA GLN A 26 20.37 38.72 -6.16
C GLN A 26 21.75 38.92 -6.76
N GLN A 27 22.03 38.31 -7.91
CA GLN A 27 23.00 38.77 -8.91
C GLN A 27 22.86 37.89 -10.15
N GLN A 28 22.21 38.41 -11.19
CA GLN A 28 22.73 39.25 -12.27
C GLN A 28 23.20 38.43 -13.49
N SER A 29 22.42 38.63 -14.54
CA SER A 29 22.64 38.26 -15.93
C SER A 29 23.97 38.79 -16.43
N LEU A 30 24.80 37.90 -16.99
CA LEU A 30 25.84 38.26 -17.93
C LEU A 30 25.46 37.71 -19.30
N ARG A 31 25.10 38.64 -20.20
CA ARG A 31 25.06 38.42 -21.64
C ARG A 31 26.48 38.32 -22.15
N SER A 32 26.79 37.28 -22.92
CA SER A 32 27.87 37.32 -23.90
C SER A 32 27.35 36.82 -25.24
N SER A 33 27.33 37.75 -26.19
CA SER A 33 27.21 37.51 -27.61
C SER A 33 28.47 36.82 -28.12
N LEU A 34 28.36 35.86 -29.06
CA LEU A 34 29.29 35.74 -30.17
C LEU A 34 28.71 34.84 -31.28
N ILE A 35 28.84 35.37 -32.48
CA ILE A 35 28.42 34.86 -33.79
C ILE A 35 29.37 33.75 -34.24
N GLY A 36 28.82 32.67 -34.79
CA GLY A 36 29.61 31.61 -35.45
C GLY A 36 28.77 30.84 -36.47
N ARG A 37 28.75 31.33 -37.72
CA ARG A 37 28.23 30.62 -38.89
C ARG A 37 29.04 29.35 -39.12
N LYS A 38 28.40 28.19 -39.33
CA LYS A 38 28.82 27.22 -40.36
C LYS A 38 27.61 26.44 -40.92
N SER A 39 27.53 26.53 -42.24
CA SER A 39 26.69 25.79 -43.18
C SER A 39 27.16 24.36 -43.39
N GLY A 40 26.21 23.44 -43.62
CA GLY A 40 26.41 22.09 -44.14
C GLY A 40 25.12 21.31 -43.89
N GLY A 41 24.24 21.12 -44.87
CA GLY A 41 24.44 20.24 -46.01
C GLY A 41 23.41 19.11 -45.90
N VAL A 42 22.20 19.35 -46.42
CA VAL A 42 21.11 18.37 -46.44
C VAL A 42 21.37 17.37 -47.56
N MET A 43 21.66 16.11 -47.22
CA MET A 43 21.73 15.03 -48.20
C MET A 43 20.51 14.13 -48.04
N LYS A 44 19.54 14.29 -48.94
CA LYS A 44 18.43 13.36 -49.13
C LYS A 44 18.96 12.14 -49.90
N CYS A 45 19.02 10.97 -49.25
CA CYS A 45 19.19 9.71 -49.94
C CYS A 45 17.87 8.93 -50.01
N TRP A 46 17.36 8.96 -51.23
CA TRP A 46 16.61 7.98 -52.01
C TRP A 46 15.89 6.82 -51.30
N ARG A 47 14.56 6.83 -51.53
CA ARG A 47 13.64 5.69 -51.42
C ARG A 47 14.08 4.56 -52.37
N GLY A 48 14.59 3.47 -51.81
CA GLY A 48 14.64 2.18 -52.47
C GLY A 48 13.42 1.35 -52.08
N LYS A 49 12.53 1.08 -53.03
CA LYS A 49 11.57 -0.04 -52.97
C LYS A 49 12.39 -1.32 -53.15
N ASN A 50 12.28 -2.26 -52.22
CA ASN A 50 12.51 -3.67 -52.50
C ASN A 50 11.56 -4.49 -51.64
N GLY A 51 10.71 -5.28 -52.30
CA GLY A 51 9.87 -6.25 -51.64
C GLY A 51 10.71 -7.41 -51.15
N ASN A 52 10.34 -7.97 -49.99
CA ASN A 52 10.46 -9.40 -49.77
C ASN A 52 9.49 -9.85 -48.68
N ASN A 53 8.71 -10.84 -49.06
CA ASN A 53 7.76 -11.57 -48.26
C ASN A 53 8.55 -12.51 -47.33
N SER A 54 8.57 -12.24 -46.02
CA SER A 54 9.01 -13.24 -45.05
C SER A 54 8.09 -13.21 -43.84
N LYS A 55 7.42 -14.35 -43.63
CA LYS A 55 6.60 -14.65 -42.46
C LYS A 55 7.52 -14.59 -41.23
N SER A 56 7.52 -13.45 -40.55
CA SER A 56 8.20 -13.30 -39.27
C SER A 56 7.38 -14.02 -38.20
N TRP A 57 7.81 -15.23 -37.83
CA TRP A 57 7.45 -15.80 -36.54
C TRP A 57 7.83 -14.79 -35.46
N LYS A 58 6.84 -14.33 -34.69
CA LYS A 58 7.04 -13.54 -33.47
C LYS A 58 7.98 -14.33 -32.56
N ARG A 59 9.27 -13.97 -32.54
CA ARG A 59 10.17 -14.46 -31.51
C ARG A 59 9.60 -14.01 -30.17
N VAL A 60 9.29 -14.98 -29.31
CA VAL A 60 9.01 -14.74 -27.89
C VAL A 60 10.16 -13.87 -27.38
N GLY A 61 9.83 -12.66 -26.93
CA GLY A 61 10.81 -11.66 -26.55
C GLY A 61 11.74 -12.22 -25.48
N VAL A 62 13.03 -12.29 -25.80
CA VAL A 62 14.08 -12.46 -24.79
C VAL A 62 13.89 -11.31 -23.81
N VAL A 63 13.60 -11.63 -22.54
CA VAL A 63 13.52 -10.63 -21.48
C VAL A 63 14.94 -10.08 -21.29
N GLN A 64 15.22 -8.99 -21.99
CA GLN A 64 16.50 -8.31 -21.93
C GLN A 64 16.50 -7.44 -20.68
N CYS A 65 17.33 -7.77 -19.69
CA CYS A 65 17.60 -6.87 -18.55
C CYS A 65 18.20 -5.58 -19.11
N ARG A 66 17.52 -4.44 -18.92
CA ARG A 66 17.90 -3.16 -19.53
C ARG A 66 18.70 -2.24 -18.61
N GLY A 67 18.88 -2.58 -17.32
CA GLY A 67 19.74 -1.78 -16.43
C GLY A 67 20.00 -2.35 -15.04
N ILE A 68 20.78 -1.62 -14.22
CA ILE A 68 21.11 -1.97 -12.82
C ILE A 68 19.84 -2.13 -11.96
N GLY A 69 18.79 -1.38 -12.25
CA GLY A 69 17.49 -1.52 -11.59
C GLY A 69 16.81 -2.87 -11.87
N ASP A 70 17.18 -3.61 -12.91
CA ASP A 70 16.67 -4.97 -13.13
C ASP A 70 17.52 -6.02 -12.38
N PHE A 71 18.75 -5.68 -11.97
CA PHE A 71 19.65 -6.54 -11.20
C PHE A 71 19.46 -6.40 -9.70
N VAL A 72 19.20 -5.18 -9.22
CA VAL A 72 18.98 -4.90 -7.80
C VAL A 72 17.49 -4.93 -7.47
N GLY A 73 16.60 -4.81 -8.46
CA GLY A 73 15.18 -4.53 -8.25
C GLY A 73 15.00 -3.03 -8.04
N GLY A 74 14.51 -2.30 -9.05
CA GLY A 74 14.49 -0.83 -9.05
C GLY A 74 13.69 -0.19 -7.91
N ASP A 75 12.87 -0.98 -7.25
CA ASP A 75 12.12 -0.67 -6.03
C ASP A 75 13.04 -0.45 -4.80
N LEU A 76 14.28 -0.95 -4.82
CA LEU A 76 15.26 -0.75 -3.75
C LEU A 76 15.94 0.62 -3.77
N ILE A 77 15.80 1.40 -4.85
CA ILE A 77 16.53 2.67 -5.04
C ILE A 77 15.61 3.88 -4.81
N TRP A 78 14.36 3.80 -5.26
CA TRP A 78 13.35 4.84 -5.06
C TRP A 78 12.08 4.21 -4.50
N LEU A 79 11.84 4.43 -3.21
CA LEU A 79 10.70 3.86 -2.51
C LEU A 79 9.48 4.77 -2.73
N ASP A 80 8.40 4.22 -3.28
CA ASP A 80 7.12 4.90 -3.49
C ASP A 80 6.30 4.97 -2.17
N ILE A 81 6.94 5.36 -1.06
CA ILE A 81 6.34 5.33 0.29
C ILE A 81 5.22 6.36 0.46
N ASP A 82 5.44 7.59 0.01
CA ASP A 82 4.46 8.65 0.24
C ASP A 82 3.19 8.42 -0.60
N ARG A 83 3.37 7.87 -1.80
CA ARG A 83 2.29 7.37 -2.64
C ARG A 83 1.56 6.21 -1.98
N TRP A 84 2.28 5.22 -1.46
CA TRP A 84 1.68 4.10 -0.73
C TRP A 84 0.77 4.56 0.42
N LEU A 85 1.23 5.51 1.23
CA LEU A 85 0.44 6.03 2.36
C LEU A 85 -0.82 6.76 1.90
N SER A 86 -0.71 7.54 0.82
CA SER A 86 -1.84 8.25 0.22
C SER A 86 -2.86 7.27 -0.35
N ASP A 87 -2.41 6.25 -1.09
CA ASP A 87 -3.27 5.24 -1.71
C ASP A 87 -3.99 4.36 -0.67
N VAL A 88 -3.33 4.04 0.46
CA VAL A 88 -3.95 3.33 1.60
C VAL A 88 -5.09 4.16 2.21
N GLU A 89 -4.92 5.47 2.32
CA GLU A 89 -5.94 6.36 2.88
C GLU A 89 -7.10 6.61 1.91
N GLU A 90 -6.80 6.76 0.62
CA GLU A 90 -7.79 7.02 -0.43
C GLU A 90 -8.65 5.78 -0.71
N HIS A 91 -8.02 4.64 -1.01
CA HIS A 91 -8.74 3.44 -1.43
C HIS A 91 -9.24 2.58 -0.26
N LYS A 92 -8.59 2.67 0.91
CA LYS A 92 -8.83 1.90 2.15
C LYS A 92 -8.68 0.38 2.04
N ALA A 93 -8.91 -0.19 0.86
CA ALA A 93 -8.74 -1.60 0.54
C ALA A 93 -7.79 -1.73 -0.66
N LEU A 94 -6.62 -2.35 -0.44
CA LEU A 94 -5.60 -2.57 -1.45
C LEU A 94 -5.34 -4.06 -1.63
N ALA A 95 -5.06 -4.45 -2.87
CA ALA A 95 -4.42 -5.70 -3.19
C ALA A 95 -2.94 -5.43 -3.46
N ILE A 96 -2.08 -6.23 -2.85
CA ILE A 96 -0.63 -6.15 -3.03
C ILE A 96 -0.11 -7.36 -3.79
N TYR A 97 0.96 -7.13 -4.53
CA TYR A 97 1.67 -8.11 -5.34
C TYR A 97 3.17 -8.02 -5.01
N PRO A 98 3.60 -8.63 -3.90
CA PRO A 98 5.00 -8.69 -3.52
C PRO A 98 5.79 -9.69 -4.39
N PRO A 99 7.12 -9.51 -4.49
CA PRO A 99 7.97 -10.50 -5.14
C PRO A 99 8.14 -11.77 -4.31
N HIS A 100 8.48 -12.86 -4.99
CA HIS A 100 8.53 -14.20 -4.40
C HIS A 100 9.66 -14.38 -3.38
N GLU A 101 10.66 -13.50 -3.38
CA GLU A 101 11.76 -13.58 -2.40
C GLU A 101 11.29 -13.20 -0.98
N GLY A 102 10.17 -12.48 -0.86
CA GLY A 102 9.69 -11.94 0.40
C GLY A 102 10.55 -10.79 0.94
N GLY A 103 10.11 -10.18 2.04
CA GLY A 103 10.86 -9.13 2.76
C GLY A 103 10.62 -7.70 2.29
N TYR A 104 10.07 -7.47 1.10
CA TYR A 104 9.71 -6.13 0.62
C TYR A 104 8.51 -5.55 1.39
N GLU A 105 7.52 -6.39 1.70
CA GLU A 105 6.30 -6.04 2.44
C GLU A 105 6.59 -5.36 3.78
N GLY A 106 7.58 -5.88 4.51
CA GLY A 106 7.95 -5.41 5.85
C GLY A 106 8.31 -3.92 5.89
N ARG A 107 8.77 -3.34 4.78
CA ARG A 107 9.09 -1.90 4.68
C ARG A 107 7.81 -1.06 4.67
N TYR A 108 6.85 -1.43 3.82
CA TYR A 108 5.55 -0.76 3.70
C TYR A 108 4.74 -0.93 5.00
N LEU A 109 4.77 -2.13 5.58
CA LEU A 109 4.17 -2.45 6.87
C LEU A 109 4.79 -1.61 8.00
N SER A 110 6.12 -1.57 8.11
CA SER A 110 6.81 -0.75 9.12
C SER A 110 6.45 0.72 9.02
N ARG A 111 6.22 1.24 7.80
CA ARG A 111 5.84 2.64 7.61
C ARG A 111 4.43 2.92 8.14
N LEU A 112 3.49 2.01 7.91
CA LEU A 112 2.13 2.10 8.43
C LEU A 112 2.12 2.00 9.97
N ILE A 113 2.92 1.09 10.55
CA ILE A 113 3.09 1.01 12.01
C ILE A 113 3.56 2.36 12.57
N ARG A 114 4.55 3.00 11.92
CA ARG A 114 5.05 4.32 12.32
C ARG A 114 3.99 5.44 12.22
N GLN A 115 2.95 5.27 11.41
CA GLN A 115 1.82 6.20 11.36
C GLN A 115 0.79 5.97 12.48
N GLY A 116 0.97 4.94 13.32
CA GLY A 116 0.03 4.61 14.39
C GLY A 116 -1.12 3.70 13.95
N TYR A 117 -0.95 2.95 12.86
CA TYR A 117 -1.83 1.83 12.51
C TYR A 117 -1.45 0.59 13.29
N TYR A 118 -2.46 -0.13 13.77
CA TYR A 118 -2.33 -1.45 14.36
C TYR A 118 -2.62 -2.53 13.33
N PHE A 119 -1.97 -3.67 13.45
CA PHE A 119 -2.04 -4.74 12.47
C PHE A 119 -2.79 -5.94 13.03
N LEU A 120 -3.62 -6.49 12.15
CA LEU A 120 -4.22 -7.80 12.28
C LEU A 120 -3.73 -8.65 11.13
N ASP A 121 -2.70 -9.46 11.40
CA ASP A 121 -2.11 -10.37 10.42
C ASP A 121 -2.91 -11.68 10.42
N LEU A 122 -3.49 -12.01 9.26
CA LEU A 122 -4.31 -13.21 9.05
C LEU A 122 -3.81 -13.98 7.83
N SER A 123 -3.90 -15.30 7.87
CA SER A 123 -3.69 -16.14 6.69
C SER A 123 -5.03 -16.47 6.04
N ALA A 124 -5.18 -16.16 4.75
CA ALA A 124 -6.40 -16.44 3.99
C ALA A 124 -6.80 -17.92 4.05
N ARG A 125 -5.83 -18.83 4.03
CA ARG A 125 -6.08 -20.28 4.07
C ARG A 125 -6.71 -20.75 5.38
N GLY A 126 -6.45 -20.05 6.48
CA GLY A 126 -7.03 -20.34 7.79
C GLY A 126 -8.34 -19.58 8.06
N LEU A 127 -8.73 -18.65 7.18
CA LEU A 127 -9.77 -17.66 7.47
C LEU A 127 -11.20 -18.18 7.31
N GLY A 128 -11.41 -19.36 6.71
CA GLY A 128 -12.74 -19.87 6.41
C GLY A 128 -13.53 -18.86 5.58
N ASP A 129 -14.78 -18.59 5.96
CA ASP A 129 -15.54 -17.47 5.40
C ASP A 129 -15.13 -16.14 6.05
N PRO A 130 -14.55 -15.18 5.31
CA PRO A 130 -14.07 -13.92 5.87
C PRO A 130 -15.19 -13.05 6.44
N GLU A 131 -16.42 -13.14 5.93
CA GLU A 131 -17.54 -12.39 6.49
C GLU A 131 -17.82 -12.82 7.92
N THR A 132 -18.01 -14.12 8.09
CA THR A 132 -18.35 -14.72 9.38
C THR A 132 -17.20 -14.60 10.38
N THR A 133 -15.96 -14.86 9.96
CA THR A 133 -14.80 -14.83 10.88
C THR A 133 -14.45 -13.42 11.36
N LEU A 134 -14.53 -12.42 10.48
CA LEU A 134 -14.10 -11.05 10.81
C LEU A 134 -15.15 -10.25 11.58
N THR A 135 -16.44 -10.41 11.23
CA THR A 135 -17.51 -9.52 11.71
C THR A 135 -18.51 -10.19 12.65
N LYS A 136 -18.60 -11.52 12.66
CA LYS A 136 -19.60 -12.25 13.44
C LYS A 136 -18.91 -13.09 14.51
N ILE A 137 -19.68 -13.44 15.53
CA ILE A 137 -19.31 -14.49 16.47
C ILE A 137 -19.38 -15.81 15.73
N HIS A 138 -18.28 -16.55 15.70
CA HIS A 138 -18.20 -17.80 14.94
C HIS A 138 -17.79 -18.96 15.85
N PRO A 139 -18.39 -20.14 15.66
CA PRO A 139 -18.02 -21.33 16.40
C PRO A 139 -16.78 -21.99 15.83
N VAL A 140 -15.79 -22.26 16.68
CA VAL A 140 -14.60 -23.06 16.37
C VAL A 140 -14.66 -24.36 17.17
N CYS A 141 -14.48 -25.47 16.47
CA CYS A 141 -14.38 -26.79 17.10
C CYS A 141 -12.89 -27.08 17.38
N PRO A 142 -12.45 -27.12 18.65
CA PRO A 142 -11.09 -27.53 18.96
C PRO A 142 -10.87 -29.01 18.59
N ALA A 143 -9.60 -29.37 18.36
CA ALA A 143 -9.22 -30.74 18.02
C ALA A 143 -9.49 -31.68 19.20
N HIS A 144 -10.51 -32.53 19.09
CA HIS A 144 -10.95 -33.42 20.18
C HIS A 144 -10.16 -34.74 20.26
N VAL A 145 -9.40 -35.10 19.23
CA VAL A 145 -8.50 -36.29 19.12
C VAL A 145 -9.13 -37.60 19.63
N GLY A 146 -10.47 -37.71 19.57
CA GLY A 146 -11.24 -38.85 20.09
C GLY A 146 -11.27 -39.02 21.61
N LYS A 147 -10.63 -38.13 22.39
CA LYS A 147 -10.59 -38.21 23.87
C LYS A 147 -11.53 -37.23 24.55
N GLN A 148 -11.85 -36.13 23.88
CA GLN A 148 -12.72 -35.08 24.40
C GLN A 148 -14.07 -35.12 23.70
N PRO A 149 -15.16 -34.70 24.38
CA PRO A 149 -16.44 -34.46 23.72
C PRO A 149 -16.29 -33.35 22.67
N ILE A 150 -17.17 -33.35 21.68
CA ILE A 150 -17.21 -32.30 20.65
C ILE A 150 -17.64 -31.00 21.32
N ALA A 151 -16.65 -30.18 21.70
CA ALA A 151 -16.85 -28.85 22.21
C ALA A 151 -16.95 -27.85 21.05
N ARG A 152 -17.61 -26.73 21.31
CA ARG A 152 -17.72 -25.61 20.37
C ARG A 152 -17.42 -24.33 21.12
N TRP A 153 -16.33 -23.66 20.76
CA TRP A 153 -15.92 -22.40 21.36
C TRP A 153 -16.36 -21.26 20.46
N TYR A 154 -17.04 -20.28 21.03
CA TYR A 154 -17.52 -19.13 20.28
C TYR A 154 -16.47 -18.03 20.36
N TYR A 155 -15.83 -17.76 19.23
CA TYR A 155 -14.84 -16.71 19.11
C TYR A 155 -15.53 -15.38 18.86
N PRO A 156 -15.08 -14.29 19.50
CA PRO A 156 -15.59 -12.95 19.24
C PRO A 156 -15.24 -12.51 17.81
N PRO A 157 -15.94 -11.51 17.26
CA PRO A 157 -15.62 -10.94 15.95
C PRO A 157 -14.22 -10.33 15.96
N GLU A 158 -13.33 -10.84 15.10
CA GLU A 158 -11.89 -10.53 15.16
C GLU A 158 -11.55 -9.05 14.89
N VAL A 159 -12.34 -8.38 14.05
CA VAL A 159 -12.13 -6.96 13.73
C VAL A 159 -12.71 -6.08 14.81
N ASP A 160 -13.97 -6.30 15.20
CA ASP A 160 -14.67 -5.46 16.16
C ASP A 160 -14.05 -5.57 17.56
N PHE A 161 -13.70 -6.77 17.99
CA PHE A 161 -13.00 -6.99 19.27
C PHE A 161 -11.65 -6.26 19.31
N ARG A 162 -10.88 -6.30 18.21
CA ARG A 162 -9.61 -5.58 18.16
C ARG A 162 -9.81 -4.07 18.13
N LEU A 163 -10.79 -3.56 17.39
CA LEU A 163 -11.12 -2.13 17.35
C LEU A 163 -11.47 -1.60 18.74
N GLU A 164 -12.23 -2.36 19.53
CA GLU A 164 -12.56 -2.00 20.93
C GLU A 164 -11.32 -1.98 21.83
N SER A 165 -10.35 -2.87 21.57
CA SER A 165 -9.09 -2.93 22.32
C SER A 165 -8.03 -1.90 21.90
N LEU A 166 -8.27 -1.15 20.82
CA LEU A 166 -7.29 -0.17 20.33
C LEU A 166 -7.14 1.01 21.29
N PRO A 167 -5.93 1.54 21.47
CA PRO A 167 -5.75 2.75 22.25
C PRO A 167 -6.36 3.95 21.50
N PRO A 168 -6.90 4.96 22.21
CA PRO A 168 -7.66 6.05 21.60
C PRO A 168 -6.84 6.96 20.69
N ASN A 169 -5.50 6.90 20.75
CA ASN A 169 -4.58 7.63 19.90
C ASN A 169 -4.23 6.90 18.59
N ALA A 170 -4.71 5.67 18.39
CA ALA A 170 -4.45 4.90 17.18
C ALA A 170 -5.23 5.47 15.98
N LYS A 171 -4.63 5.42 14.79
CA LYS A 171 -5.29 5.83 13.54
C LYS A 171 -6.33 4.81 13.06
N GLY A 172 -6.13 3.55 13.41
CA GLY A 172 -7.07 2.45 13.19
C GLY A 172 -6.39 1.10 13.00
N LEU A 173 -7.17 0.13 12.52
CA LEU A 173 -6.75 -1.24 12.30
C LEU A 173 -6.49 -1.48 10.80
N VAL A 174 -5.38 -2.13 10.50
CA VAL A 174 -5.07 -2.68 9.18
C VAL A 174 -5.20 -4.19 9.25
N VAL A 175 -6.12 -4.74 8.47
CA VAL A 175 -6.27 -6.19 8.30
C VAL A 175 -5.35 -6.61 7.15
N TRP A 176 -4.25 -7.27 7.49
CA TRP A 176 -3.27 -7.75 6.53
C TRP A 176 -3.50 -9.23 6.27
N ILE A 177 -4.00 -9.56 5.08
CA ILE A 177 -4.35 -10.91 4.68
C ILE A 177 -3.25 -11.47 3.80
N LEU A 178 -2.47 -12.36 4.40
CA LEU A 178 -1.45 -13.15 3.75
C LEU A 178 -2.09 -14.20 2.84
N GLU A 179 -1.47 -14.44 1.70
CA GLU A 179 -1.89 -15.47 0.74
C GLU A 179 -3.35 -15.34 0.23
N ALA A 180 -3.87 -14.12 0.12
CA ALA A 180 -5.23 -13.84 -0.36
C ALA A 180 -5.53 -14.33 -1.78
N LYS A 181 -4.53 -14.78 -2.55
CA LYS A 181 -4.70 -15.48 -3.84
C LYS A 181 -5.60 -16.73 -3.78
N VAL A 182 -5.81 -17.30 -2.59
CA VAL A 182 -6.68 -18.47 -2.38
C VAL A 182 -8.16 -18.07 -2.30
N LEU A 183 -8.45 -16.81 -1.97
CA LEU A 183 -9.81 -16.32 -1.83
C LEU A 183 -10.51 -16.22 -3.19
N SER A 184 -11.79 -16.56 -3.16
CA SER A 184 -12.72 -16.37 -4.26
C SER A 184 -12.99 -14.88 -4.51
N LYS A 185 -13.51 -14.55 -5.70
CA LYS A 185 -13.86 -13.18 -6.04
C LYS A 185 -14.90 -12.59 -5.09
N ALA A 186 -15.87 -13.38 -4.63
CA ALA A 186 -16.90 -12.94 -3.69
C ALA A 186 -16.30 -12.55 -2.33
N GLU A 187 -15.32 -13.32 -1.85
CA GLU A 187 -14.60 -13.02 -0.61
C GLU A 187 -13.76 -11.75 -0.74
N LEU A 188 -13.10 -11.54 -1.89
CA LEU A 188 -12.38 -10.29 -2.19
C LEU A 188 -13.35 -9.08 -2.29
N GLN A 189 -14.56 -9.28 -2.80
CA GLN A 189 -15.60 -8.24 -2.81
C GLN A 189 -16.01 -7.85 -1.40
N PHE A 190 -16.23 -8.82 -0.51
CA PHE A 190 -16.52 -8.56 0.89
C PHE A 190 -15.40 -7.75 1.55
N LEU A 191 -14.15 -8.15 1.35
CA LEU A 191 -12.98 -7.44 1.88
C LEU A 191 -12.87 -6.00 1.35
N ALA A 192 -13.26 -5.76 0.09
CA ALA A 192 -13.31 -4.42 -0.48
C ALA A 192 -14.43 -3.55 0.11
N LEU A 193 -15.50 -4.17 0.62
CA LEU A 193 -16.63 -3.50 1.29
C LEU A 193 -16.39 -3.28 2.78
N LEU A 194 -15.47 -4.02 3.41
CA LEU A 194 -15.19 -3.94 4.85
C LEU A 194 -14.90 -2.52 5.34
N PRO A 195 -14.09 -1.67 4.66
CA PRO A 195 -13.87 -0.29 5.09
C PRO A 195 -15.09 0.62 4.98
N THR A 196 -16.10 0.24 4.19
CA THR A 196 -17.38 0.95 4.11
C THR A 196 -18.24 0.64 5.33
N LEU A 197 -18.20 -0.60 5.82
CA LEU A 197 -18.89 -1.03 7.04
C LEU A 197 -18.22 -0.49 8.31
N ARG A 198 -16.87 -0.48 8.32
CA ARG A 198 -16.05 -0.02 9.44
C ARG A 198 -15.00 0.99 8.95
N PRO A 199 -15.23 2.31 9.10
CA PRO A 199 -14.36 3.34 8.50
C PRO A 199 -12.94 3.39 9.09
N ASN A 200 -12.75 2.88 10.32
CA ASN A 200 -11.45 2.80 10.98
C ASN A 200 -10.62 1.58 10.56
N VAL A 201 -11.15 0.75 9.65
CA VAL A 201 -10.49 -0.47 9.17
C VAL A 201 -9.99 -0.28 7.76
N ARG A 202 -8.73 -0.67 7.53
CA ARG A 202 -8.08 -0.68 6.23
C ARG A 202 -7.73 -2.12 5.91
N VAL A 203 -7.83 -2.53 4.66
CA VAL A 203 -7.61 -3.91 4.24
C VAL A 203 -6.48 -3.98 3.24
N ILE A 204 -5.54 -4.89 3.47
CA ILE A 204 -4.43 -5.16 2.56
C ILE A 204 -4.42 -6.66 2.30
N ALA A 205 -4.55 -7.06 1.05
CA ALA A 205 -4.68 -8.46 0.65
C ALA A 205 -3.58 -8.86 -0.35
N GLU A 206 -2.85 -9.94 -0.05
CA GLU A 206 -1.81 -10.50 -0.93
C GLU A 206 -2.42 -11.38 -2.03
N CYS A 207 -2.91 -10.76 -3.09
CA CYS A 207 -3.65 -11.44 -4.15
C CYS A 207 -2.77 -12.17 -5.17
N GLY A 208 -1.44 -12.03 -5.09
CA GLY A 208 -0.52 -12.70 -6.00
C GLY A 208 0.90 -12.20 -5.86
N ASN A 209 1.71 -12.43 -6.88
CA ASN A 209 3.12 -12.05 -6.86
C ASN A 209 3.50 -11.26 -8.11
N TRP A 210 4.54 -10.43 -7.98
CA TRP A 210 5.10 -9.64 -9.08
C TRP A 210 6.60 -9.43 -8.91
N ARG A 211 7.36 -9.13 -9.97
CA ARG A 211 8.83 -8.93 -9.87
C ARG A 211 9.25 -7.67 -9.10
N LYS A 212 8.31 -6.78 -8.81
CA LYS A 212 8.47 -5.52 -8.08
C LYS A 212 7.26 -5.38 -7.15
N PHE A 213 7.40 -4.74 -6.01
CA PHE A 213 6.25 -4.52 -5.14
C PHE A 213 5.26 -3.59 -5.84
N MET A 214 4.09 -4.12 -6.17
CA MET A 214 3.02 -3.39 -6.84
C MET A 214 1.75 -3.52 -6.03
N TRP A 215 0.94 -2.46 -6.00
CA TRP A 215 -0.37 -2.48 -5.38
C TRP A 215 -1.41 -1.89 -6.32
N LYS A 216 -2.66 -2.31 -6.12
CA LYS A 216 -3.85 -1.85 -6.82
C LYS A 216 -5.02 -1.76 -5.85
N PRO A 217 -6.02 -0.91 -6.09
CA PRO A 217 -7.22 -0.92 -5.27
C PRO A 217 -7.95 -2.26 -5.39
N LEU A 218 -8.39 -2.80 -4.26
CA LEU A 218 -9.03 -4.12 -4.20
C LEU A 218 -10.34 -4.15 -5.00
N LYS A 219 -11.03 -3.00 -5.10
CA LYS A 219 -12.27 -2.83 -5.88
C LYS A 219 -12.10 -3.18 -7.36
N GLU A 220 -10.96 -2.84 -7.98
CA GLU A 220 -10.67 -3.18 -9.38
C GLU A 220 -10.56 -4.69 -9.59
N ILE A 221 -9.91 -5.38 -8.66
CA ILE A 221 -9.65 -6.83 -8.75
C ILE A 221 -10.89 -7.64 -8.41
N ALA A 222 -11.66 -7.17 -7.44
CA ALA A 222 -12.94 -7.75 -7.05
C ALA A 222 -14.03 -7.57 -8.12
N GLY A 223 -13.79 -6.75 -9.15
CA GLY A 223 -14.76 -6.46 -10.21
C GLY A 223 -15.91 -5.56 -9.75
N LEU A 224 -15.67 -4.72 -8.74
CA LEU A 224 -16.65 -3.75 -8.21
C LEU A 224 -16.58 -2.39 -8.90
N THR A 225 -15.72 -2.22 -9.92
CA THR A 225 -15.73 -1.01 -10.74
C THR A 225 -17.05 -0.93 -11.48
N SER A 226 -17.80 0.14 -11.25
CA SER A 226 -19.01 0.43 -11.99
C SER A 226 -18.69 0.45 -13.48
N SER A 227 -19.43 -0.33 -14.24
CA SER A 227 -19.65 -0.13 -15.66
C SER A 227 -20.39 1.21 -15.85
N GLU A 228 -19.72 2.32 -15.57
CA GLU A 228 -20.19 3.69 -15.80
C GLU A 228 -19.27 4.34 -16.83
N GLU A 229 -19.19 3.73 -18.01
CA GLU A 229 -18.61 4.31 -19.23
C GLU A 229 -18.98 3.37 -20.40
N ALA A 230 -20.27 3.33 -20.76
CA ALA A 230 -20.76 2.75 -22.01
C ALA A 230 -22.07 3.43 -22.43
#